data_AF-A0A2T4MZG1-F1
#
_entry.id   AF-A0A2T4MZG1-F1
#
_cell.length_a   1.000
_cell.length_b   1.000
_cell.length_c   1.000
_cell.angle_alpha   90.00
_cell.angle_beta   90.00
_cell.angle_gamma   90.00
#
_symmetry.space_group_name_H-M   'P 1'
#
loop_
_entity.id
_entity.type
_entity.pdbx_description
1 polymer ?
#
loop_
_entity_poly.entity_id
_entity_poly.type
_entity_poly.pdbx_seq_one_letter_code
_entity_poly.pdbx_strand_id
1 'polypeptide(L)'
;MKKRIVTCSIAMAVLLSSQSFAEQYEFRLNADGVGLEKPIDLTGEACREIQSKNPTMSNGVYELTINGEKIPVYCNDGWTLVAAQFESNPVMWTGNMTNYDPSLSSQRSFAIPEGKLPKHSSFAVGRGTDILIHALNRRYSTGNIGRTVVGDIDGSQYLVHRLNSDYYPAHNPDNTLAGSFTHWNNTLTVELYKTSPQKGAVLSPKNDFTWAFSPLHPDTISRGYAIDGTSLQSTLEKFAWTVWVK
;
A
#
# COMPACT_ATOMS: atom_id res chain seq x y z
N MET A 1 3.86 -17.53 -35.78
CA MET A 1 4.75 -18.34 -34.92
C MET A 1 4.19 -18.36 -33.51
N LYS A 2 3.87 -19.55 -32.98
CA LYS A 2 3.39 -19.72 -31.59
C LYS A 2 4.60 -19.71 -30.65
N LYS A 3 4.72 -18.71 -29.78
CA LYS A 3 5.69 -18.72 -28.66
C LYS A 3 5.28 -19.83 -27.70
N ARG A 4 6.10 -20.87 -27.54
CA ARG A 4 5.97 -21.85 -26.47
C ARG A 4 6.82 -21.37 -25.30
N ILE A 5 6.18 -21.00 -24.20
CA ILE A 5 6.84 -20.83 -22.91
C ILE A 5 7.07 -22.24 -22.37
N VAL A 6 8.34 -22.62 -22.19
CA VAL A 6 8.71 -23.87 -21.52
C VAL A 6 9.12 -23.50 -20.10
N THR A 7 8.20 -23.67 -19.16
CA THR A 7 8.53 -23.68 -17.73
C THR A 7 9.26 -24.99 -17.43
N CYS A 8 10.58 -24.92 -17.24
CA CYS A 8 11.38 -26.03 -16.76
C CYS A 8 11.64 -25.82 -15.26
N SER A 9 10.90 -26.54 -14.41
CA SER A 9 11.17 -26.57 -12.97
C SER A 9 12.35 -27.49 -12.72
N ILE A 10 13.55 -26.93 -12.52
CA ILE A 10 14.69 -27.72 -12.07
C ILE A 10 14.61 -27.82 -10.55
N ALA A 11 14.13 -28.95 -10.06
CA ALA A 11 14.26 -29.33 -8.65
C ALA A 11 15.72 -29.75 -8.40
N MET A 12 16.54 -28.85 -7.86
CA MET A 12 17.86 -29.22 -7.37
C MET A 12 17.72 -29.80 -5.96
N ALA A 13 17.61 -31.12 -5.88
CA ALA A 13 17.59 -31.84 -4.61
C ALA A 13 18.99 -31.80 -3.97
N VAL A 14 19.16 -30.95 -2.96
CA VAL A 14 20.26 -31.09 -1.99
C VAL A 14 19.66 -31.60 -0.68
N LEU A 15 19.95 -32.86 -0.39
CA LEU A 15 19.61 -33.56 0.85
C LEU A 15 20.36 -32.94 2.04
N LEU A 16 19.76 -31.99 2.74
CA LEU A 16 20.11 -31.66 4.13
C LEU A 16 18.83 -31.26 4.89
N SER A 17 18.60 -31.95 5.99
CA SER A 17 17.49 -31.76 6.92
C SER A 17 17.56 -30.40 7.62
N SER A 18 16.83 -29.42 7.10
CA SER A 18 16.26 -28.24 7.78
C SER A 18 15.55 -27.44 6.69
N GLN A 19 14.51 -26.68 7.01
CA GLN A 19 13.71 -25.94 6.03
C GLN A 19 14.61 -25.00 5.18
N SER A 20 15.05 -25.47 4.02
CA SER A 20 15.81 -24.68 3.06
C SER A 20 14.83 -23.93 2.17
N PHE A 21 14.63 -22.64 2.49
CA PHE A 21 13.92 -21.73 1.61
C PHE A 21 14.76 -21.53 0.34
N ALA A 22 14.26 -22.00 -0.79
CA ALA A 22 14.93 -21.87 -2.08
C ALA A 22 15.21 -20.38 -2.39
N GLU A 23 16.44 -20.05 -2.78
CA GLU A 23 16.76 -18.74 -3.34
C GLU A 23 15.95 -18.54 -4.63
N GLN A 24 15.26 -17.41 -4.75
CA GLN A 24 14.44 -17.10 -5.93
C GLN A 24 15.33 -16.51 -7.02
N TYR A 25 15.56 -17.29 -8.06
CA TYR A 25 16.22 -16.84 -9.29
C TYR A 25 15.32 -17.09 -10.49
N GLU A 26 15.28 -16.13 -11.41
CA GLU A 26 14.81 -16.37 -12.77
C GLU A 26 15.99 -16.53 -13.73
N PHE A 27 15.86 -17.50 -14.64
CA PHE A 27 16.76 -17.67 -15.77
C PHE A 27 16.09 -17.13 -17.04
N ARG A 28 16.82 -16.31 -17.79
CA ARG A 28 16.39 -15.87 -19.12
C ARG A 28 17.24 -16.54 -20.19
N LEU A 29 16.60 -16.83 -21.30
CA LEU A 29 17.28 -17.25 -22.53
C LEU A 29 17.63 -15.99 -23.32
N ASN A 30 18.85 -15.92 -23.82
CA ASN A 30 19.24 -14.89 -24.78
C ASN A 30 18.35 -14.92 -26.04
N ALA A 31 18.23 -13.78 -26.73
CA ALA A 31 17.38 -13.63 -27.92
C ALA A 31 17.76 -14.58 -29.09
N ASP A 32 18.98 -15.11 -29.09
CA ASP A 32 19.52 -16.10 -30.03
C ASP A 32 19.35 -17.56 -29.55
N GLY A 33 18.82 -17.78 -28.33
CA GLY A 33 18.63 -19.10 -27.74
C GLY A 33 19.92 -19.78 -27.29
N VAL A 34 21.06 -19.08 -27.33
CA VAL A 34 22.39 -19.63 -27.02
C VAL A 34 22.95 -18.90 -25.81
N GLY A 35 22.49 -19.30 -24.63
CA GLY A 35 23.03 -18.84 -23.35
C GLY A 35 21.95 -18.66 -22.29
N LEU A 36 22.25 -19.15 -21.09
CA LEU A 36 21.54 -18.76 -19.87
C LEU A 36 22.07 -17.38 -19.47
N GLU A 37 21.21 -16.36 -19.43
CA GLU A 37 21.55 -15.12 -18.74
C GLU A 37 21.79 -15.44 -17.25
N LYS A 38 22.67 -14.64 -16.62
CA LYS A 38 22.97 -14.75 -15.20
C LYS A 38 21.65 -14.80 -14.39
N PRO A 39 21.53 -15.66 -13.35
CA PRO A 39 20.38 -15.68 -12.47
C PRO A 39 20.02 -14.27 -12.01
N ILE A 40 18.76 -13.87 -12.21
CA ILE A 40 18.28 -12.58 -11.72
C ILE A 40 18.02 -12.72 -10.22
N ASP A 41 18.74 -11.93 -9.41
CA ASP A 41 18.51 -11.83 -7.98
C ASP A 41 17.17 -11.10 -7.73
N LEU A 42 16.19 -11.85 -7.20
CA LEU A 42 14.88 -11.32 -6.84
C LEU A 42 14.76 -10.99 -5.35
N THR A 43 15.88 -10.95 -4.62
CA THR A 43 15.90 -10.57 -3.20
C THR A 43 16.08 -9.06 -3.03
N GLY A 44 15.53 -8.51 -1.96
CA GLY A 44 15.74 -7.10 -1.58
C GLY A 44 15.03 -6.75 -0.27
N GLU A 45 15.36 -5.58 0.30
CA GLU A 45 14.67 -5.03 1.46
C GLU A 45 13.40 -4.24 1.09
N ALA A 46 13.18 -3.99 -0.21
CA ALA A 46 12.02 -3.28 -0.76
C ALA A 46 11.74 -3.70 -2.22
N CYS A 47 10.49 -3.59 -2.67
CA CYS A 47 10.12 -3.87 -4.07
C CYS A 47 10.90 -2.99 -5.07
N ARG A 48 11.23 -1.76 -4.68
CA ARG A 48 12.04 -0.84 -5.48
C ARG A 48 13.46 -1.37 -5.72
N GLU A 49 14.04 -2.04 -4.72
CA GLU A 49 15.36 -2.64 -4.86
C GLU A 49 15.32 -3.80 -5.86
N ILE A 50 14.32 -4.68 -5.73
CA ILE A 50 14.12 -5.79 -6.68
C ILE A 50 13.92 -5.25 -8.10
N GLN A 51 13.09 -4.21 -8.28
CA GLN A 51 12.89 -3.57 -9.58
C GLN A 51 14.18 -2.96 -10.14
N SER A 52 15.06 -2.41 -9.30
CA SER A 52 16.35 -1.88 -9.75
C SER A 52 17.31 -2.95 -10.29
N LYS A 53 17.25 -4.16 -9.71
CA LYS A 53 18.01 -5.34 -10.17
C LYS A 53 17.36 -6.02 -11.38
N ASN A 54 16.03 -5.96 -11.47
CA ASN A 54 15.22 -6.53 -12.54
C ASN A 54 14.21 -5.49 -13.07
N PRO A 55 14.61 -4.62 -14.02
CA PRO A 55 13.73 -3.56 -14.53
C PRO A 55 12.46 -4.06 -15.23
N THR A 56 12.39 -5.35 -15.59
CA THR A 56 11.21 -5.96 -16.22
C THR A 56 10.46 -6.86 -15.23
N MET A 57 10.65 -6.67 -13.92
CA MET A 57 9.88 -7.34 -12.87
C MET A 57 8.39 -7.15 -13.10
N SER A 58 7.63 -8.24 -13.12
CA SER A 58 6.17 -8.20 -13.19
C SER A 58 5.56 -7.79 -11.85
N ASN A 59 4.35 -7.26 -11.87
CA ASN A 59 3.57 -7.09 -10.64
C ASN A 59 3.21 -8.46 -10.05
N GLY A 60 3.29 -8.60 -8.74
CA GLY A 60 3.07 -9.90 -8.09
C GLY A 60 3.61 -9.98 -6.67
N VAL A 61 3.56 -11.18 -6.09
CA VAL A 61 4.08 -11.43 -4.74
C VAL A 61 5.56 -11.78 -4.81
N TYR A 62 6.37 -11.04 -4.06
CA TYR A 62 7.81 -11.24 -3.91
C TYR A 62 8.18 -11.41 -2.44
N GLU A 63 9.32 -12.02 -2.16
CA GLU A 63 9.85 -12.17 -0.81
C GLU A 63 10.84 -11.04 -0.50
N LEU A 64 10.51 -10.18 0.47
CA LEU A 64 11.47 -9.19 0.98
C LEU A 64 12.19 -9.73 2.21
N THR A 65 13.45 -9.33 2.38
CA THR A 65 14.19 -9.55 3.64
C THR A 65 14.22 -8.24 4.42
N ILE A 66 13.45 -8.15 5.50
CA ILE A 66 13.35 -6.95 6.34
C ILE A 66 13.86 -7.30 7.72
N ASN A 67 14.94 -6.65 8.17
CA ASN A 67 15.59 -6.93 9.45
C ASN A 67 15.97 -8.42 9.63
N GLY A 68 16.36 -9.09 8.54
CA GLY A 68 16.70 -10.52 8.51
C GLY A 68 15.50 -11.47 8.47
N GLU A 69 14.26 -10.97 8.52
CA GLU A 69 13.05 -11.77 8.37
C GLU A 69 12.55 -11.73 6.92
N LYS A 70 12.18 -12.90 6.39
CA LYS A 70 11.56 -13.04 5.07
C LYS A 70 10.06 -12.79 5.15
N ILE A 71 9.55 -11.82 4.41
CA ILE A 71 8.14 -11.43 4.40
C ILE A 71 7.65 -11.39 2.94
N PRO A 72 6.61 -12.15 2.57
CA PRO A 72 6.02 -12.03 1.25
C PRO A 72 5.26 -10.69 1.16
N VAL A 73 5.38 -9.96 0.07
CA VAL A 73 4.66 -8.69 -0.17
C VAL A 73 4.22 -8.61 -1.61
N TYR A 74 3.19 -7.81 -1.89
CA TYR A 74 2.82 -7.51 -3.27
C TYR A 74 3.61 -6.32 -3.77
N CYS A 75 4.27 -6.48 -4.90
CA CYS A 75 4.99 -5.45 -5.60
C CYS A 75 4.21 -4.97 -6.83
N ASN A 76 4.09 -3.66 -6.99
CA ASN A 76 3.55 -3.00 -8.18
C ASN A 76 4.49 -1.89 -8.64
N ASP A 77 5.21 -2.07 -9.74
CA ASP A 77 6.16 -1.06 -10.28
C ASP A 77 7.11 -0.47 -9.21
N GLY A 78 7.67 -1.35 -8.39
CA GLY A 78 8.59 -1.02 -7.29
C GLY A 78 7.93 -0.49 -6.01
N TRP A 79 6.61 -0.30 -6.00
CA TRP A 79 5.85 -0.04 -4.78
C TRP A 79 5.61 -1.32 -4.00
N THR A 80 5.70 -1.24 -2.67
CA THR A 80 5.37 -2.34 -1.77
C THR A 80 4.01 -2.10 -1.12
N LEU A 81 3.08 -3.04 -1.26
CA LEU A 81 1.79 -3.02 -0.54
C LEU A 81 2.03 -3.31 0.95
N VAL A 82 1.68 -2.37 1.83
CA VAL A 82 1.94 -2.49 3.28
C VAL A 82 0.69 -2.50 4.13
N ALA A 83 -0.46 -2.09 3.59
CA ALA A 83 -1.75 -2.27 4.23
C ALA A 83 -2.86 -2.45 3.21
N ALA A 84 -3.84 -3.27 3.56
CA ALA A 84 -5.06 -3.49 2.80
C ALA A 84 -6.22 -3.60 3.78
N GLN A 85 -7.27 -2.81 3.56
CA GLN A 85 -8.45 -2.80 4.42
C GLN A 85 -9.68 -3.12 3.59
N PHE A 86 -10.30 -4.26 3.86
CA PHE A 86 -11.64 -4.58 3.39
C PHE A 86 -12.64 -4.09 4.42
N GLU A 87 -13.71 -3.45 3.94
CA GLU A 87 -14.76 -2.93 4.80
C GLU A 87 -15.35 -4.03 5.68
N SER A 88 -15.45 -5.27 5.21
CA SER A 88 -16.02 -6.39 5.97
C SER A 88 -15.18 -6.86 7.17
N ASN A 89 -13.86 -6.62 7.17
CA ASN A 89 -12.95 -7.19 8.17
C ASN A 89 -11.71 -6.33 8.46
N PRO A 90 -11.86 -5.02 8.76
CA PRO A 90 -10.75 -4.11 8.91
C PRO A 90 -9.82 -4.52 10.06
N VAL A 91 -8.58 -4.06 9.98
CA VAL A 91 -7.59 -4.19 11.04
C VAL A 91 -7.04 -2.83 11.44
N MET A 92 -6.52 -2.74 12.65
CA MET A 92 -5.81 -1.54 13.09
C MET A 92 -4.59 -1.28 12.21
N TRP A 93 -4.38 -0.01 11.85
CA TRP A 93 -3.23 0.42 11.07
C TRP A 93 -1.89 0.08 11.70
N THR A 94 -1.83 -0.02 13.03
CA THR A 94 -0.62 -0.35 13.81
C THR A 94 -0.04 -1.71 13.48
N GLY A 95 -0.85 -2.62 12.94
CA GLY A 95 -0.40 -3.92 12.45
C GLY A 95 -1.37 -5.04 12.79
N ASN A 96 -1.63 -5.90 11.80
CA ASN A 96 -2.21 -7.22 11.97
C ASN A 96 -1.89 -8.02 10.71
N MET A 97 -1.13 -9.11 10.87
CA MET A 97 -0.76 -10.03 9.78
C MET A 97 -1.33 -11.44 10.01
N THR A 98 -2.44 -11.54 10.76
CA THR A 98 -3.15 -12.81 10.96
C THR A 98 -3.85 -13.20 9.67
N ASN A 99 -3.59 -14.42 9.15
CA ASN A 99 -4.05 -14.86 7.82
C ASN A 99 -3.62 -13.92 6.68
N TYR A 100 -2.41 -13.35 6.82
CA TYR A 100 -1.83 -12.43 5.86
C TYR A 100 -1.72 -13.03 4.46
N ASP A 101 -2.28 -12.31 3.48
CA ASP A 101 -2.23 -12.66 2.07
C ASP A 101 -2.02 -11.37 1.24
N PRO A 102 -0.78 -11.08 0.82
CA PRO A 102 -0.49 -9.89 0.05
C PRO A 102 -1.12 -9.90 -1.35
N SER A 103 -1.54 -11.06 -1.88
CA SER A 103 -2.20 -11.14 -3.19
C SER A 103 -3.63 -10.59 -3.19
N LEU A 104 -4.18 -10.33 -2.00
CA LEU A 104 -5.58 -9.90 -1.77
C LEU A 104 -6.64 -10.94 -2.16
N SER A 105 -6.24 -12.14 -2.59
CA SER A 105 -7.15 -13.19 -3.05
C SER A 105 -8.11 -13.69 -1.97
N SER A 106 -7.66 -13.72 -0.72
CA SER A 106 -8.43 -14.16 0.44
C SER A 106 -9.42 -13.12 0.98
N GLN A 107 -9.42 -11.90 0.44
CA GLN A 107 -10.21 -10.76 0.92
C GLN A 107 -10.06 -10.51 2.43
N ARG A 108 -8.83 -10.64 2.95
CA ARG A 108 -8.50 -10.38 4.35
C ARG A 108 -7.72 -9.08 4.48
N SER A 109 -8.17 -8.23 5.39
CA SER A 109 -7.43 -7.02 5.74
C SER A 109 -6.13 -7.37 6.46
N PHE A 110 -5.12 -6.57 6.22
CA PHE A 110 -3.86 -6.63 6.94
C PHE A 110 -3.22 -5.24 7.04
N ALA A 111 -2.33 -5.10 8.01
CA ALA A 111 -1.38 -4.00 8.07
C ALA A 111 -0.04 -4.57 8.53
N ILE A 112 1.03 -4.28 7.78
CA ILE A 112 2.40 -4.62 8.19
C ILE A 112 2.78 -3.67 9.33
N PRO A 113 3.25 -4.18 10.49
CA PRO A 113 3.61 -3.34 11.63
C PRO A 113 4.86 -2.49 11.33
N GLU A 114 5.02 -1.37 12.04
CA GLU A 114 6.08 -0.36 11.80
C GLU A 114 7.48 -0.96 11.67
N GLY A 115 7.85 -1.87 12.58
CA GLY A 115 9.16 -2.52 12.61
C GLY A 115 9.41 -3.53 11.47
N LYS A 116 8.41 -3.79 10.64
CA LYS A 116 8.46 -4.68 9.47
C LYS A 116 8.16 -3.93 8.16
N LEU A 117 8.01 -2.60 8.20
CA LEU A 117 7.88 -1.82 6.98
C LEU A 117 9.24 -1.77 6.25
N PRO A 118 9.27 -1.93 4.91
CA PRO A 118 10.50 -1.72 4.14
C PRO A 118 10.95 -0.26 4.28
N LYS A 119 12.24 0.01 4.08
CA LYS A 119 12.73 1.40 4.04
C LYS A 119 12.08 2.12 2.86
N HIS A 120 11.55 3.31 3.12
CA HIS A 120 10.83 4.10 2.13
C HIS A 120 10.88 5.58 2.50
N SER A 121 10.62 6.42 1.51
CA SER A 121 10.59 7.89 1.65
C SER A 121 9.29 8.49 1.14
N SER A 122 8.49 7.69 0.45
CA SER A 122 7.20 8.06 -0.11
C SER A 122 6.16 7.00 0.20
N PHE A 123 4.90 7.41 0.16
CA PHE A 123 3.78 6.47 0.24
C PHE A 123 2.69 6.84 -0.76
N ALA A 124 1.76 5.93 -0.95
CA ALA A 124 0.65 6.08 -1.87
C ALA A 124 -0.59 5.38 -1.31
N VAL A 125 -1.75 5.75 -1.82
CA VAL A 125 -3.04 5.10 -1.47
C VAL A 125 -3.79 4.67 -2.72
N GLY A 126 -4.63 3.66 -2.57
CA GLY A 126 -5.27 3.03 -3.73
C GLY A 126 -6.48 2.17 -3.40
N ARG A 127 -6.87 1.36 -4.41
CA ARG A 127 -7.95 0.37 -4.33
C ARG A 127 -7.48 -0.96 -4.93
N GLY A 128 -7.61 -2.06 -4.20
CA GLY A 128 -7.05 -3.33 -4.59
C GLY A 128 -5.56 -3.19 -4.92
N THR A 129 -5.15 -3.68 -6.09
CA THR A 129 -3.77 -3.55 -6.60
C THR A 129 -3.49 -2.24 -7.33
N ASP A 130 -4.50 -1.39 -7.52
CA ASP A 130 -4.37 -0.12 -8.24
C ASP A 130 -3.95 1.00 -7.28
N ILE A 131 -2.91 1.73 -7.65
CA ILE A 131 -2.47 2.95 -6.96
C ILE A 131 -3.20 4.14 -7.58
N LEU A 132 -3.82 4.98 -6.76
CA LEU A 132 -4.64 6.11 -7.21
C LEU A 132 -3.99 7.46 -6.93
N ILE A 133 -3.46 7.63 -5.72
CA ILE A 133 -2.69 8.81 -5.32
C ILE A 133 -1.29 8.30 -5.03
N HIS A 134 -0.36 8.59 -5.95
CA HIS A 134 1.02 8.13 -5.88
C HIS A 134 1.93 9.15 -5.20
N ALA A 135 3.18 8.73 -4.98
CA ALA A 135 4.34 9.56 -4.69
C ALA A 135 4.15 10.72 -3.70
N LEU A 136 3.35 10.51 -2.64
CA LEU A 136 3.28 11.45 -1.52
C LEU A 136 4.66 11.46 -0.85
N ASN A 137 5.38 12.58 -1.00
CA ASN A 137 6.78 12.76 -0.59
C ASN A 137 6.96 12.81 0.94
N ARG A 138 6.58 11.72 1.61
CA ARG A 138 6.66 11.53 3.04
C ARG A 138 6.78 10.04 3.37
N ARG A 139 7.53 9.71 4.42
CA ARG A 139 7.54 8.37 5.02
C ARG A 139 6.16 8.05 5.61
N TYR A 140 5.60 6.89 5.26
CA TYR A 140 4.45 6.33 5.95
C TYR A 140 4.85 5.80 7.33
N SER A 141 3.97 5.98 8.31
CA SER A 141 4.07 5.34 9.61
C SER A 141 2.75 4.66 9.92
N THR A 142 2.75 3.60 10.73
CA THR A 142 1.55 2.94 11.25
C THR A 142 0.93 3.67 12.46
N GLY A 143 1.66 4.64 13.04
CA GLY A 143 1.22 5.46 14.17
C GLY A 143 0.41 6.71 13.79
N ASN A 144 0.38 7.70 14.67
CA ASN A 144 -0.30 8.96 14.40
C ASN A 144 0.41 9.73 13.26
N ILE A 145 -0.37 10.24 12.32
CA ILE A 145 0.04 11.16 11.28
C ILE A 145 -0.66 12.49 11.57
N GLY A 146 0.09 13.45 12.11
CA GLY A 146 -0.41 14.81 12.29
C GLY A 146 -0.80 15.44 10.95
N ARG A 147 -1.71 16.41 11.00
CA ARG A 147 -2.20 17.15 9.82
C ARG A 147 -1.01 17.73 9.04
N THR A 148 -0.70 17.15 7.89
CA THR A 148 0.46 17.54 7.07
C THR A 148 0.08 17.69 5.62
N VAL A 149 0.50 18.79 4.99
CA VAL A 149 0.49 18.95 3.53
C VAL A 149 1.68 18.19 2.94
N VAL A 150 1.41 17.30 1.97
CA VAL A 150 2.40 16.50 1.26
C VAL A 150 2.20 16.69 -0.23
N GLY A 151 3.28 16.94 -0.97
CA GLY A 151 3.24 17.03 -2.43
C GLY A 151 3.36 15.66 -3.09
N ASP A 152 2.66 15.50 -4.22
CA ASP A 152 2.81 14.40 -5.16
C ASP A 152 3.74 14.81 -6.34
N ILE A 153 4.23 13.85 -7.10
CA ILE A 153 5.11 14.01 -8.26
C ILE A 153 4.48 14.85 -9.38
N ASP A 154 3.15 14.83 -9.50
CA ASP A 154 2.41 15.61 -10.51
C ASP A 154 2.18 17.07 -10.07
N GLY A 155 2.71 17.48 -8.92
CA GLY A 155 2.61 18.85 -8.39
C GLY A 155 1.34 19.12 -7.57
N SER A 156 0.40 18.17 -7.53
CA SER A 156 -0.74 18.19 -6.60
C SER A 156 -0.24 18.16 -5.15
N GLN A 157 -0.99 18.80 -4.26
CA GLN A 157 -0.73 18.76 -2.83
C GLN A 157 -1.90 18.06 -2.14
N TYR A 158 -1.61 17.30 -1.09
CA TYR A 158 -2.59 16.56 -0.33
C TYR A 158 -2.43 16.83 1.16
N LEU A 159 -3.54 16.96 1.85
CA LEU A 159 -3.60 16.97 3.30
C LEU A 159 -3.76 15.53 3.78
N VAL A 160 -2.78 15.06 4.54
CA VAL A 160 -2.74 13.71 5.11
C VAL A 160 -2.88 13.81 6.62
N HIS A 161 -3.75 12.99 7.20
CA HIS A 161 -3.83 12.83 8.66
C HIS A 161 -4.36 11.46 9.09
N ARG A 162 -4.01 11.08 10.32
CA ARG A 162 -4.58 9.98 11.09
C ARG A 162 -4.24 10.15 12.56
N LEU A 163 -5.23 10.17 13.44
CA LEU A 163 -5.02 10.29 14.88
C LEU A 163 -5.79 9.19 15.61
N ASN A 164 -5.17 8.51 16.56
CA ASN A 164 -5.77 7.39 17.30
C ASN A 164 -6.74 7.85 18.41
N SER A 165 -6.51 9.02 19.01
CA SER A 165 -7.31 9.61 20.08
C SER A 165 -8.29 10.69 19.62
N ASP A 166 -8.10 11.21 18.41
CA ASP A 166 -8.79 12.39 17.89
C ASP A 166 -9.23 12.16 16.44
N TYR A 167 -10.17 12.97 15.95
CA TYR A 167 -10.66 12.89 14.58
C TYR A 167 -11.31 14.21 14.17
N TYR A 168 -11.58 14.31 12.88
CA TYR A 168 -12.26 15.44 12.28
C TYR A 168 -13.62 15.01 11.73
N PRO A 169 -14.67 15.86 11.81
CA PRO A 169 -15.96 15.62 11.18
C PRO A 169 -15.84 15.34 9.69
N ALA A 170 -16.57 14.31 9.21
CA ALA A 170 -16.61 13.92 7.80
C ALA A 170 -15.22 13.73 7.18
N HIS A 171 -14.25 13.30 8.01
CA HIS A 171 -12.85 13.11 7.62
C HIS A 171 -12.15 14.37 7.13
N ASN A 172 -12.71 15.56 7.38
CA ASN A 172 -12.21 16.82 6.86
C ASN A 172 -11.34 17.54 7.92
N PRO A 173 -10.01 17.52 7.79
CA PRO A 173 -9.06 18.16 8.71
C PRO A 173 -9.06 19.69 8.74
N ASP A 174 -9.88 20.36 7.93
CA ASP A 174 -10.12 21.81 8.04
C ASP A 174 -11.22 22.15 9.05
N ASN A 175 -12.01 21.16 9.47
CA ASN A 175 -12.95 21.33 10.57
C ASN A 175 -12.23 21.33 11.92
N THR A 176 -12.92 21.78 12.97
CA THR A 176 -12.45 21.58 14.35
C THR A 176 -12.43 20.10 14.69
N LEU A 177 -11.41 19.66 15.43
CA LEU A 177 -11.38 18.33 16.03
C LEU A 177 -12.69 18.08 16.77
N ALA A 178 -13.32 16.94 16.48
CA ALA A 178 -14.60 16.59 17.07
C ALA A 178 -14.43 15.65 18.27
N GLY A 179 -15.34 15.78 19.25
CA GLY A 179 -15.38 14.96 20.46
C GLY A 179 -16.52 13.94 20.53
N SER A 180 -17.58 14.07 19.70
CA SER A 180 -18.83 13.29 19.81
C SER A 180 -19.06 12.11 18.83
N PHE A 181 -18.15 11.85 17.89
CA PHE A 181 -18.20 10.75 16.89
C PHE A 181 -16.91 9.90 16.89
N THR A 182 -16.62 9.27 18.03
CA THR A 182 -15.36 8.53 18.25
C THR A 182 -15.10 7.41 17.24
N HIS A 183 -16.11 6.91 16.53
CA HIS A 183 -15.96 5.91 15.47
C HIS A 183 -15.18 6.40 14.23
N TRP A 184 -14.91 7.70 14.12
CA TRP A 184 -14.03 8.26 13.10
C TRP A 184 -12.57 8.39 13.55
N ASN A 185 -12.27 8.02 14.80
CA ASN A 185 -10.88 7.94 15.24
C ASN A 185 -10.10 6.94 14.36
N ASN A 186 -8.80 7.19 14.27
CA ASN A 186 -7.87 6.38 13.49
C ASN A 186 -8.20 6.27 11.98
N THR A 187 -9.05 7.16 11.44
CA THR A 187 -9.23 7.28 10.00
C THR A 187 -7.93 7.76 9.36
N LEU A 188 -7.46 7.05 8.34
CA LEU A 188 -6.46 7.60 7.42
C LEU A 188 -7.19 8.37 6.32
N THR A 189 -6.89 9.66 6.21
CA THR A 189 -7.41 10.53 5.16
C THR A 189 -6.25 11.03 4.30
N VAL A 190 -6.47 11.04 2.99
CA VAL A 190 -5.67 11.77 2.00
C VAL A 190 -6.66 12.62 1.20
N GLU A 191 -6.61 13.94 1.37
CA GLU A 191 -7.53 14.89 0.73
C GLU A 191 -6.75 15.86 -0.15
N LEU A 192 -7.26 16.19 -1.33
CA LEU A 192 -6.64 17.18 -2.20
C LEU A 192 -6.58 18.55 -1.52
N TYR A 193 -5.37 19.10 -1.37
CA TYR A 193 -5.12 20.39 -0.74
C TYR A 193 -5.12 21.50 -1.80
N LYS A 194 -6.12 22.39 -1.77
CA LYS A 194 -6.15 23.59 -2.63
C LYS A 194 -5.93 24.85 -1.80
N THR A 195 -5.01 25.70 -2.20
CA THR A 195 -4.84 27.04 -1.60
C THR A 195 -5.67 28.06 -2.38
N SER A 196 -6.51 28.87 -1.72
CA SER A 196 -7.15 30.01 -2.39
C SER A 196 -6.11 31.07 -2.79
N PRO A 197 -6.22 31.69 -3.98
CA PRO A 197 -5.50 32.92 -4.30
C PRO A 197 -5.97 34.12 -3.47
N GLN A 198 -7.13 34.05 -2.81
CA GLN A 198 -7.66 35.15 -2.00
C GLN A 198 -7.32 34.95 -0.52
N LYS A 199 -6.22 35.59 -0.09
CA LYS A 199 -5.80 35.84 1.30
C LYS A 199 -6.02 34.69 2.30
N GLY A 200 -5.04 33.78 2.38
CA GLY A 200 -4.78 33.01 3.60
C GLY A 200 -5.82 31.96 4.02
N ALA A 201 -6.89 31.79 3.25
CA ALA A 201 -7.84 30.70 3.42
C ALA A 201 -7.39 29.48 2.61
N VAL A 202 -7.15 28.37 3.30
CA VAL A 202 -7.09 27.04 2.68
C VAL A 202 -8.49 26.77 2.15
N LEU A 203 -8.62 26.60 0.83
CA LEU A 203 -9.83 26.03 0.26
C LEU A 203 -9.64 24.52 0.29
N SER A 204 -10.18 23.82 1.28
CA SER A 204 -10.84 22.59 0.90
C SER A 204 -12.08 23.06 0.14
N PRO A 205 -12.14 23.02 -1.21
CA PRO A 205 -13.45 23.14 -1.83
C PRO A 205 -14.26 22.01 -1.19
N LYS A 206 -15.36 22.37 -0.54
CA LYS A 206 -16.32 21.45 0.04
C LYS A 206 -16.30 20.10 -0.70
N ASN A 207 -15.80 19.07 -0.04
CA ASN A 207 -15.97 17.67 -0.42
C ASN A 207 -15.12 17.16 -1.60
N ASP A 208 -13.84 17.53 -1.72
CA ASP A 208 -12.92 16.76 -2.58
C ASP A 208 -12.55 15.43 -1.89
N PHE A 209 -13.55 14.55 -1.83
CA PHE A 209 -13.56 13.18 -1.35
C PHE A 209 -12.48 12.33 -2.08
N THR A 210 -11.21 12.50 -1.72
CA THR A 210 -10.12 11.91 -2.52
C THR A 210 -9.78 10.49 -2.07
N TRP A 211 -9.49 10.26 -0.79
CA TRP A 211 -9.32 8.94 -0.22
C TRP A 211 -9.48 8.96 1.31
N ALA A 212 -10.36 8.15 1.88
CA ALA A 212 -10.43 7.99 3.34
C ALA A 212 -10.98 6.63 3.78
N PHE A 213 -10.37 6.06 4.82
CA PHE A 213 -10.81 4.80 5.42
C PHE A 213 -10.72 4.82 6.96
N SER A 214 -11.84 4.50 7.63
CA SER A 214 -11.96 4.35 9.09
C SER A 214 -12.10 2.89 9.49
N PRO A 215 -11.05 2.25 10.04
CA PRO A 215 -11.14 0.85 10.48
C PRO A 215 -12.03 0.64 11.70
N LEU A 216 -12.35 1.71 12.44
CA LEU A 216 -13.10 1.66 13.69
C LEU A 216 -14.58 2.05 13.53
N HIS A 217 -15.02 2.35 12.31
CA HIS A 217 -16.42 2.61 12.07
C HIS A 217 -17.27 1.34 12.32
N PRO A 218 -18.34 1.40 13.13
CA PRO A 218 -19.16 0.24 13.47
C PRO A 218 -19.92 -0.29 12.25
N ASP A 219 -20.47 0.62 11.44
CA ASP A 219 -21.16 0.26 10.22
C ASP A 219 -20.16 -0.02 9.10
N THR A 220 -20.19 -1.25 8.58
CA THR A 220 -19.31 -1.74 7.51
C THR A 220 -19.32 -0.80 6.30
N ILE A 221 -20.50 -0.36 5.89
CA ILE A 221 -20.71 0.50 4.70
C ILE A 221 -20.21 1.94 4.85
N SER A 222 -19.73 2.30 6.05
CA SER A 222 -19.23 3.64 6.36
C SER A 222 -17.74 3.62 6.72
N ARG A 223 -17.07 2.46 6.61
CA ARG A 223 -15.62 2.35 6.85
C ARG A 223 -14.84 2.97 5.69
N GLY A 224 -15.20 2.62 4.47
CA GLY A 224 -14.79 3.35 3.28
C GLY A 224 -15.63 4.62 3.14
N TYR A 225 -14.97 5.74 2.84
CA TYR A 225 -15.68 7.01 2.74
C TYR A 225 -15.69 7.58 1.32
N ALA A 226 -14.53 7.60 0.67
CA ALA A 226 -14.34 8.36 -0.55
C ALA A 226 -13.19 7.83 -1.41
N ILE A 227 -13.33 7.77 -2.73
CA ILE A 227 -12.24 7.51 -3.68
C ILE A 227 -12.39 8.42 -4.89
N ASP A 228 -11.32 9.12 -5.27
CA ASP A 228 -11.20 9.88 -6.53
C ASP A 228 -12.40 10.83 -6.78
N GLY A 229 -12.74 11.62 -5.76
CA GLY A 229 -13.86 12.57 -5.79
C GLY A 229 -15.24 11.95 -5.62
N THR A 230 -15.34 10.62 -5.53
CA THR A 230 -16.61 9.90 -5.37
C THR A 230 -16.81 9.51 -3.91
N SER A 231 -17.94 9.92 -3.32
CA SER A 231 -18.37 9.40 -2.02
C SER A 231 -18.84 7.96 -2.17
N LEU A 232 -18.26 7.09 -1.35
CA LEU A 232 -18.60 5.67 -1.21
C LEU A 232 -19.23 5.39 0.17
N GLN A 233 -19.50 6.44 0.95
CA GLN A 233 -20.20 6.30 2.21
C GLN A 233 -21.59 5.71 1.94
N SER A 234 -21.86 4.52 2.50
CA SER A 234 -23.07 3.69 2.36
C SER A 234 -23.05 2.62 1.26
N THR A 235 -21.92 2.37 0.59
CA THR A 235 -21.74 1.18 -0.26
C THR A 235 -20.94 0.11 0.48
N LEU A 236 -21.10 -1.15 0.09
CA LEU A 236 -20.26 -2.25 0.59
C LEU A 236 -19.28 -2.63 -0.50
N GLU A 237 -18.08 -2.07 -0.41
CA GLU A 237 -17.04 -2.31 -1.41
C GLU A 237 -16.39 -3.67 -1.20
N LYS A 238 -16.12 -4.36 -2.33
CA LYS A 238 -15.48 -5.67 -2.34
C LYS A 238 -13.97 -5.61 -2.55
N PHE A 239 -13.44 -4.43 -2.87
CA PHE A 239 -12.00 -4.21 -3.01
C PHE A 239 -11.39 -3.80 -1.67
N ALA A 240 -10.07 -3.91 -1.58
CA ALA A 240 -9.31 -3.39 -0.44
C ALA A 240 -9.00 -1.90 -0.62
N TRP A 241 -9.08 -1.14 0.45
CA TRP A 241 -8.50 0.20 0.57
C TRP A 241 -7.02 0.04 0.93
N THR A 242 -6.10 0.48 0.06
CA THR A 242 -4.69 0.08 0.15
C THR A 242 -3.73 1.23 0.42
N VAL A 243 -2.62 0.90 1.10
CA VAL A 243 -1.47 1.78 1.35
C VAL A 243 -0.21 1.12 0.81
N TRP A 244 0.59 1.90 0.10
CA TRP A 244 1.80 1.48 -0.59
C TRP A 244 2.99 2.35 -0.18
N VAL A 245 4.21 1.81 -0.24
CA VAL A 245 5.45 2.56 0.08
C VAL A 245 6.55 2.35 -0.96
N LYS A 246 7.42 3.37 -1.14
CA LYS A 246 8.55 3.37 -2.08
C LYS A 246 9.70 4.31 -1.69
#